data_AF-A0A550CRJ2-F1
#
_entry.id   AF-A0A550CRJ2-F1
#
_cell.length_a   1.000
_cell.length_b   1.000
_cell.length_c   1.000
_cell.angle_alpha   90.00
_cell.angle_beta   90.00
_cell.angle_gamma   90.00
#
_symmetry.space_group_name_H-M   'P 1'
#
loop_
_entity.id
_entity.type
_entity.pdbx_description
1 polymer ?
#
loop_
_entity_poly.entity_id
_entity_poly.type
_entity_poly.pdbx_seq_one_letter_code
_entity_poly.pdbx_strand_id
1 'polypeptide(L)'
;MPKVTSRTCEPDVVKQPKVIARKFIGKSIVMLHCESSLDCQQIRLQYRDGTPLPRPNVVGFELIDRVTRRPASWHGFGTPLVYRSWINKRGSYALRYKGREVWTYMSDEWAEFHRFNEEEAKKPYDMDKWNRIMEHLANSARNPKPFNEDNVLMKQGDLTVADVQEDYPEDLFTRCDLEPTHQLRQYKKRTGTYLRLPA
;
A
#
# COMPACT_ATOMS: atom_id res chain seq x y z
N MET A 1 2.29 24.93 10.76
CA MET A 1 2.46 23.66 10.00
C MET A 1 2.66 22.53 11.00
N PRO A 2 1.77 21.54 11.09
CA PRO A 2 2.05 20.38 11.93
C PRO A 2 3.09 19.51 11.20
N LYS A 3 4.26 19.32 11.82
CA LYS A 3 5.24 18.30 11.41
C LYS A 3 4.55 16.95 11.52
N VAL A 4 4.43 16.24 10.41
CA VAL A 4 4.18 14.79 10.42
C VAL A 4 5.43 14.14 10.97
N THR A 5 5.47 13.97 12.29
CA THR A 5 6.46 13.10 12.93
C THR A 5 6.06 11.68 12.58
N SER A 6 6.85 11.03 11.72
CA SER A 6 6.88 9.57 11.67
C SER A 6 7.12 9.09 13.10
N ARG A 7 6.08 8.58 13.77
CA ARG A 7 6.22 7.97 15.08
C ARG A 7 7.02 6.68 14.90
N THR A 8 8.33 6.81 14.97
CA THR A 8 9.22 5.71 15.33
C THR A 8 8.69 5.15 16.65
N CYS A 9 8.30 3.88 16.66
CA CYS A 9 7.89 3.19 17.86
C CYS A 9 9.07 3.14 18.84
N GLU A 10 9.17 4.11 19.74
CA GLU A 10 10.07 4.02 20.88
C GLU A 10 9.57 2.94 21.86
N PRO A 11 10.47 2.15 22.46
CA PRO A 11 10.10 1.05 23.32
C PRO A 11 9.71 1.55 24.72
N ASP A 12 8.41 1.75 24.94
CA ASP A 12 7.85 1.90 26.28
C ASP A 12 8.09 0.64 27.14
N VAL A 13 8.28 0.87 28.43
CA VAL A 13 8.63 -0.07 29.52
C VAL A 13 7.98 -1.46 29.37
N VAL A 14 8.84 -2.48 29.41
CA VAL A 14 8.62 -3.87 28.97
C VAL A 14 7.51 -4.60 29.74
N LYS A 15 6.25 -4.39 29.37
CA LYS A 15 5.26 -5.48 29.48
C LYS A 15 5.69 -6.57 28.50
N GLN A 16 5.86 -7.80 28.99
CA GLN A 16 6.16 -8.92 28.10
C GLN A 16 5.02 -9.03 27.06
N PRO A 17 5.33 -9.04 25.74
CA PRO A 17 4.31 -9.11 24.70
C PRO A 17 3.43 -10.35 24.89
N LYS A 18 2.11 -10.18 24.85
CA LYS A 18 1.16 -11.30 25.00
C LYS A 18 1.21 -12.15 23.75
N VAL A 19 1.45 -13.45 23.88
CA VAL A 19 1.39 -14.38 22.74
C VAL A 19 -0.07 -14.56 22.34
N ILE A 20 -0.41 -14.19 21.11
CA ILE A 20 -1.76 -14.32 20.54
C ILE A 20 -1.89 -15.57 19.68
N ALA A 21 -0.82 -15.97 18.99
CA ALA A 21 -0.80 -17.21 18.22
C ALA A 21 0.59 -17.84 18.20
N ARG A 22 0.61 -19.17 18.02
CA ARG A 22 1.82 -19.97 17.91
C ARG A 22 1.71 -20.86 16.68
N LYS A 23 2.72 -20.83 15.82
CA LYS A 23 2.79 -21.69 14.63
C LYS A 23 4.10 -22.47 14.59
N PHE A 24 4.01 -23.77 14.36
CA PHE A 24 5.18 -24.62 14.18
C PHE A 24 5.60 -24.63 12.71
N ILE A 25 6.88 -24.41 12.47
CA ILE A 25 7.49 -24.40 11.14
C ILE A 25 8.45 -25.60 11.08
N GLY A 26 7.99 -26.66 10.41
CA GLY A 26 8.69 -27.94 10.43
C GLY A 26 8.78 -28.56 11.84
N LYS A 27 9.86 -29.31 12.08
CA LYS A 27 10.06 -30.07 13.32
C LYS A 27 10.65 -29.24 14.47
N SER A 28 11.42 -28.20 14.17
CA SER A 28 12.31 -27.60 15.17
C SER A 28 12.04 -26.12 15.44
N ILE A 29 11.28 -25.44 14.58
CA ILE A 29 11.09 -23.99 14.68
C ILE A 29 9.67 -23.67 15.12
N VAL A 30 9.55 -22.66 15.97
CA VAL A 30 8.27 -22.07 16.37
C VAL A 30 8.29 -20.57 16.09
N MET A 31 7.23 -20.11 15.46
CA MET A 31 6.90 -18.71 15.29
C MET A 31 5.87 -18.32 16.34
N LEU A 32 6.19 -17.28 17.11
CA LEU A 32 5.27 -16.65 18.05
C LEU A 32 4.78 -15.35 17.44
N HIS A 33 3.47 -15.20 17.39
CA HIS A 33 2.82 -13.95 17.08
C HIS A 33 2.37 -13.33 18.40
N CYS A 34 2.87 -12.14 18.69
CA CYS A 34 2.65 -11.44 19.93
C CYS A 34 1.98 -10.10 19.69
N GLU A 35 1.08 -9.75 20.59
CA GLU A 35 0.58 -8.39 20.73
C GLU A 35 1.58 -7.56 21.52
N SER A 36 1.99 -6.40 20.98
CA SER A 36 2.99 -5.55 21.60
C SER A 36 2.49 -4.14 21.92
N SER A 37 1.84 -3.46 20.97
CA SER A 37 1.31 -2.12 21.16
C SER A 37 -0.08 -1.96 20.53
N LEU A 38 -0.65 -0.76 20.64
CA LEU A 38 -1.98 -0.45 20.10
C LEU A 38 -2.06 -0.77 18.60
N ASP A 39 -1.06 -0.33 17.83
CA ASP A 39 -1.06 -0.44 16.36
C ASP A 39 -0.06 -1.46 15.81
N CYS A 40 0.85 -1.97 16.65
CA CYS A 40 1.89 -2.91 16.23
C CYS A 40 1.76 -4.26 16.95
N GLN A 41 1.98 -5.30 16.18
CA GLN A 41 2.22 -6.65 16.66
C GLN A 41 3.67 -7.02 16.38
N GLN A 42 4.13 -8.08 17.02
CA GLN A 42 5.48 -8.59 16.89
C GLN A 42 5.41 -10.05 16.45
N ILE A 43 6.25 -10.44 15.50
CA ILE A 43 6.57 -11.84 15.26
C ILE A 43 7.96 -12.16 15.80
N ARG A 44 8.08 -13.31 16.45
CA ARG A 44 9.32 -13.83 17.02
C ARG A 44 9.57 -15.24 16.50
N LEU A 45 10.80 -15.53 16.14
CA LEU A 45 11.24 -16.84 15.70
C LEU A 45 12.19 -17.43 16.75
N GLN A 46 11.97 -18.69 17.12
CA GLN A 46 12.85 -19.43 18.01
C GLN A 46 12.80 -20.94 17.73
N TYR A 47 13.76 -21.69 18.24
CA TYR A 47 13.68 -23.14 18.26
C TYR A 47 12.65 -23.62 19.29
N ARG A 48 12.15 -24.85 19.12
CA ARG A 48 11.15 -25.45 20.01
C ARG A 48 11.65 -25.64 21.44
N ASP A 49 12.94 -25.86 21.62
CA ASP A 49 13.60 -25.96 22.92
C ASP A 49 13.73 -24.59 23.63
N GLY A 50 13.26 -23.51 23.00
CA GLY A 50 13.31 -22.15 23.54
C GLY A 50 14.62 -21.43 23.23
N THR A 51 15.58 -22.09 22.58
CA THR A 51 16.83 -21.44 22.19
C THR A 51 16.60 -20.44 21.05
N PRO A 52 17.35 -19.33 21.01
CA PRO A 52 17.19 -18.35 19.96
C PRO A 52 17.68 -18.88 18.61
N LEU A 53 16.99 -18.45 17.56
CA LEU A 53 17.45 -18.70 16.20
C LEU A 53 18.58 -17.73 15.81
N PRO A 54 19.52 -18.15 14.93
CA PRO A 54 20.42 -17.23 14.26
C PRO A 54 19.63 -16.23 13.42
N ARG A 55 20.31 -15.23 12.83
CA ARG A 55 19.67 -14.20 12.01
C ARG A 55 18.70 -14.82 10.99
N PRO A 56 17.40 -14.44 11.01
CA PRO A 56 16.37 -15.09 10.21
C PRO A 56 16.71 -15.23 8.72
N ASN A 57 17.25 -14.18 8.10
CA ASN A 57 17.63 -14.20 6.68
C ASN A 57 18.70 -15.27 6.38
N VAL A 58 19.63 -15.51 7.30
CA VAL A 58 20.72 -16.50 7.12
C VAL A 58 20.17 -17.92 7.12
N VAL A 59 19.14 -18.18 7.93
CA VAL A 59 18.49 -19.50 8.00
C VAL A 59 17.39 -19.68 6.94
N GLY A 60 17.18 -18.66 6.09
CA GLY A 60 16.24 -18.71 4.96
C GLY A 60 14.83 -18.20 5.27
N PHE A 61 14.64 -17.41 6.33
CA PHE A 61 13.39 -16.69 6.56
C PHE A 61 13.35 -15.34 5.85
N GLU A 62 12.21 -15.06 5.24
CA GLU A 62 11.92 -13.78 4.59
C GLU A 62 10.54 -13.33 5.01
N LEU A 63 10.46 -12.18 5.71
CA LEU A 63 9.17 -11.53 5.99
C LEU A 63 8.95 -10.45 4.95
N ILE A 64 7.80 -10.48 4.29
CA ILE A 64 7.46 -9.53 3.23
C ILE A 64 6.22 -8.78 3.67
N ASP A 65 6.30 -7.46 3.67
CA ASP A 65 5.13 -6.59 3.70
C ASP A 65 4.53 -6.57 2.29
N ARG A 66 3.33 -7.13 2.16
CA ARG A 66 2.62 -7.23 0.88
C ARG A 66 2.05 -5.90 0.42
N VAL A 67 1.82 -4.95 1.35
CA VAL A 67 1.31 -3.61 1.04
C VAL A 67 2.41 -2.79 0.37
N THR A 68 3.58 -2.71 0.99
CA THR A 68 4.72 -1.96 0.44
C THR A 68 5.57 -2.77 -0.55
N ARG A 69 5.28 -4.08 -0.69
CA ARG A 69 6.04 -5.05 -1.50
C ARG A 69 7.53 -5.10 -1.15
N ARG A 70 7.86 -4.85 0.12
CA ARG A 70 9.24 -4.77 0.61
C ARG A 70 9.51 -5.81 1.70
N PRO A 71 10.76 -6.29 1.82
CA PRO A 71 11.15 -7.11 2.94
C PRO A 71 11.04 -6.31 4.24
N ALA A 72 10.43 -6.89 5.25
CA ALA A 72 10.37 -6.34 6.59
C ALA A 72 11.64 -6.69 7.37
N SER A 73 12.08 -5.75 8.20
CA SER A 73 13.35 -5.85 8.91
C SER A 73 13.26 -6.69 10.18
N TRP A 74 14.22 -7.59 10.35
CA TRP A 74 14.43 -8.34 11.59
C TRP A 74 15.38 -7.58 12.52
N HIS A 75 14.95 -7.43 13.77
CA HIS A 75 15.70 -6.74 14.82
C HIS A 75 16.09 -7.76 15.89
N GLY A 76 17.39 -7.92 16.12
CA GLY A 76 17.90 -8.75 17.20
C GLY A 76 17.92 -7.96 18.52
N PHE A 77 17.53 -8.59 19.63
CA PHE A 77 17.58 -7.96 20.95
C PHE A 77 17.97 -8.94 22.06
N GLY A 78 18.66 -8.42 23.07
CA GLY A 78 18.96 -9.13 24.33
C GLY A 78 20.12 -10.11 24.25
N THR A 79 20.36 -10.76 25.40
CA THR A 79 21.34 -11.85 25.57
C THR A 79 20.62 -13.03 26.23
N PRO A 80 20.40 -14.16 25.54
CA PRO A 80 20.85 -14.45 24.18
C PRO A 80 20.02 -13.71 23.11
N LEU A 81 20.62 -13.48 21.93
CA LEU A 81 20.06 -12.63 20.88
C LEU A 81 18.78 -13.22 20.28
N VAL A 82 17.65 -12.56 20.45
CA VAL A 82 16.35 -12.98 19.89
C VAL A 82 15.96 -12.05 18.75
N TYR A 83 15.70 -12.62 17.57
CA TYR A 83 15.22 -11.87 16.43
C TYR A 83 13.69 -11.72 16.43
N ARG A 84 13.25 -10.49 16.21
CA ARG A 84 11.85 -10.08 16.17
C ARG A 84 11.60 -9.12 15.01
N SER A 85 10.43 -9.22 14.42
CA SER A 85 9.96 -8.25 13.42
C SER A 85 8.67 -7.62 13.90
N TRP A 86 8.55 -6.33 13.67
CA TRP A 86 7.35 -5.55 13.95
C TRP A 86 6.45 -5.58 12.71
N ILE A 87 5.16 -5.75 12.93
CA ILE A 87 4.14 -5.75 11.88
C ILE A 87 3.00 -4.83 12.31
N ASN A 88 2.41 -4.13 11.35
CA ASN A 88 1.26 -3.25 11.59
C ASN A 88 -0.02 -4.08 11.67
N LYS A 89 -0.90 -3.78 12.64
CA LYS A 89 -2.20 -4.45 12.77
C LYS A 89 -3.12 -4.24 11.56
N ARG A 90 -2.91 -3.16 10.80
CA ARG A 90 -3.62 -2.86 9.54
C ARG A 90 -2.83 -3.26 8.29
N GLY A 91 -1.79 -4.08 8.44
CA GLY A 91 -0.95 -4.50 7.33
C GLY A 91 -1.32 -5.87 6.76
N SER A 92 -0.58 -6.26 5.72
CA SER A 92 -0.62 -7.59 5.12
C SER A 92 0.80 -8.11 4.99
N TYR A 93 1.08 -9.27 5.59
CA TYR A 93 2.43 -9.83 5.68
C TYR A 93 2.45 -11.31 5.29
N ALA A 94 3.54 -11.73 4.66
CA ALA A 94 3.84 -13.13 4.44
C ALA A 94 5.25 -13.47 4.93
N LEU A 95 5.33 -14.52 5.74
CA LEU A 95 6.59 -15.12 6.14
C LEU A 95 6.84 -16.34 5.26
N ARG A 96 8.00 -16.34 4.60
CA ARG A 96 8.52 -17.46 3.83
C ARG A 96 9.69 -18.10 4.57
N TYR A 97 9.82 -19.42 4.42
CA TYR A 97 10.95 -20.20 4.88
C TYR A 97 11.46 -21.06 3.73
N LYS A 98 12.70 -20.84 3.31
CA LYS A 98 13.34 -21.54 2.17
C LYS A 98 12.44 -21.52 0.91
N GLY A 99 11.93 -20.33 0.58
CA GLY A 99 11.07 -20.09 -0.57
C GLY A 99 9.60 -20.51 -0.43
N ARG A 100 9.22 -21.21 0.64
CA ARG A 100 7.83 -21.63 0.88
C ARG A 100 7.13 -20.70 1.84
N GLU A 101 5.89 -20.33 1.55
CA GLU A 101 5.06 -19.57 2.47
C GLU A 101 4.68 -20.45 3.68
N VAL A 102 5.04 -19.98 4.87
CA VAL A 102 4.83 -20.71 6.13
C VAL A 102 3.88 -19.98 7.06
N TRP A 103 3.67 -18.68 6.87
CA TRP A 103 2.69 -17.92 7.63
C TRP A 103 2.26 -16.67 6.86
N THR A 104 1.01 -16.29 7.08
CA THR A 104 0.39 -15.09 6.51
C THR A 104 -0.38 -14.36 7.60
N TYR A 105 -0.43 -13.05 7.44
CA TYR A 105 -1.24 -12.16 8.22
C TYR A 105 -1.87 -11.14 7.29
N MET A 106 -3.13 -10.85 7.54
CA MET A 106 -3.88 -9.84 6.79
C MET A 106 -4.88 -9.24 7.76
N SER A 107 -4.95 -7.91 7.82
CA SER A 107 -6.01 -7.23 8.57
C SER A 107 -7.37 -7.45 7.90
N ASP A 108 -8.46 -7.26 8.65
CA ASP A 108 -9.82 -7.43 8.14
C ASP A 108 -10.10 -6.50 6.94
N GLU A 109 -9.66 -5.24 7.00
CA GLU A 109 -9.77 -4.27 5.89
C GLU A 109 -9.11 -4.79 4.59
N TRP A 110 -7.88 -5.33 4.70
CA TRP A 110 -7.19 -5.89 3.53
C TRP A 110 -7.79 -7.23 3.10
N ALA A 111 -8.31 -8.02 4.04
CA ALA A 111 -9.01 -9.25 3.75
C ALA A 111 -10.32 -9.00 2.98
N GLU A 112 -11.05 -7.95 3.33
CA GLU A 112 -12.21 -7.47 2.60
C GLU A 112 -11.83 -6.97 1.21
N PHE A 113 -10.81 -6.13 1.09
CA PHE A 113 -10.32 -5.65 -0.21
C PHE A 113 -9.89 -6.79 -1.15
N HIS A 114 -9.15 -7.78 -0.64
CA HIS A 114 -8.76 -8.94 -1.43
C HIS A 114 -9.94 -9.80 -1.84
N ARG A 115 -10.91 -10.05 -0.95
CA ARG A 115 -12.15 -10.76 -1.29
C ARG A 115 -12.94 -10.03 -2.38
N PHE A 116 -13.11 -8.71 -2.24
CA PHE A 116 -13.76 -7.89 -3.24
C PHE A 116 -13.06 -8.01 -4.60
N ASN A 117 -11.74 -7.87 -4.66
CA ASN A 117 -11.00 -8.01 -5.92
C ASN A 117 -11.08 -9.42 -6.52
N GLU A 118 -11.04 -10.47 -5.70
CA GLU A 118 -11.22 -11.85 -6.18
C GLU A 118 -12.64 -12.09 -6.72
N GLU A 119 -13.66 -11.44 -6.15
CA GLU A 119 -15.03 -11.48 -6.64
C GLU A 119 -15.20 -10.67 -7.93
N GLU A 120 -14.65 -9.46 -8.01
CA GLU A 120 -14.64 -8.65 -9.23
C GLU A 120 -13.86 -9.36 -10.35
N ALA A 121 -12.73 -10.02 -10.04
CA ALA A 121 -11.93 -10.75 -11.02
C ALA A 121 -12.63 -11.99 -11.60
N LYS A 122 -13.65 -12.52 -10.91
CA LYS A 122 -14.49 -13.61 -11.44
C LYS A 122 -15.52 -13.10 -12.44
N LYS A 123 -15.87 -11.81 -12.40
CA LYS A 123 -16.80 -11.25 -13.38
C LYS A 123 -16.10 -11.24 -14.75
N PRO A 124 -16.74 -11.79 -15.80
CA PRO A 124 -16.18 -11.72 -17.14
C PRO A 124 -15.98 -10.25 -17.51
N TYR A 125 -14.87 -9.98 -18.20
CA TYR A 125 -14.55 -8.64 -18.66
C TYR A 125 -15.62 -8.15 -19.62
N ASP A 126 -16.16 -6.94 -19.39
CA ASP A 126 -17.18 -6.34 -20.24
C ASP A 126 -16.55 -5.86 -21.55
N MET A 127 -16.49 -6.77 -22.52
CA MET A 127 -15.90 -6.53 -23.83
C MET A 127 -16.65 -5.46 -24.62
N ASP A 128 -17.96 -5.30 -24.42
CA ASP A 128 -18.75 -4.28 -25.11
C ASP A 128 -18.40 -2.88 -24.58
N LYS A 129 -18.30 -2.74 -23.26
CA LYS A 129 -17.81 -1.51 -22.63
C LYS A 129 -16.39 -1.17 -23.08
N TRP A 130 -15.50 -2.17 -23.14
CA TRP A 130 -14.14 -1.99 -23.62
C TRP A 130 -14.08 -1.53 -25.08
N ASN A 131 -14.84 -2.16 -25.97
CA ASN A 131 -14.90 -1.78 -27.38
C ASN A 131 -15.40 -0.34 -27.56
N ARG A 132 -16.42 0.07 -26.81
CA ARG A 132 -16.94 1.45 -26.80
C ARG A 132 -15.89 2.45 -26.31
N ILE A 133 -15.12 2.11 -25.27
CA ILE A 133 -13.98 2.92 -24.79
C ILE A 133 -12.94 3.07 -25.91
N MET A 134 -12.54 1.97 -26.54
CA MET A 134 -11.51 1.98 -27.59
C MET A 134 -11.96 2.77 -28.83
N GLU A 135 -13.22 2.65 -29.23
CA GLU A 135 -13.81 3.44 -30.32
C GLU A 135 -13.83 4.93 -29.99
N HIS A 136 -14.22 5.30 -28.76
CA HIS A 136 -14.18 6.68 -28.31
C HIS A 136 -12.76 7.25 -28.37
N LEU A 137 -11.77 6.51 -27.85
CA LEU A 137 -10.36 6.93 -27.90
C LEU A 137 -9.85 7.08 -29.34
N ALA A 138 -10.20 6.15 -30.23
CA ALA A 138 -9.82 6.20 -31.64
C ALA A 138 -10.45 7.41 -32.35
N ASN A 139 -11.71 7.73 -32.05
CA ASN A 139 -12.39 8.90 -32.59
C ASN A 139 -11.76 10.21 -32.08
N SER A 140 -11.49 10.30 -30.78
CA SER A 140 -10.83 11.46 -30.16
C SER A 140 -9.42 11.69 -30.71
N ALA A 141 -8.68 10.64 -31.03
CA ALA A 141 -7.37 10.75 -31.68
C ALA A 141 -7.45 11.25 -33.13
N ARG A 142 -8.51 10.88 -33.88
CA ARG A 142 -8.74 11.33 -35.27
C ARG A 142 -9.27 12.76 -35.34
N ASN A 143 -10.01 13.17 -34.33
CA ASN A 143 -10.67 14.47 -34.25
C ASN A 143 -10.17 15.22 -33.00
N PRO A 144 -8.90 15.66 -32.98
CA PRO A 144 -8.34 16.36 -31.83
C PRO A 144 -9.14 17.65 -31.61
N LYS A 145 -9.60 17.84 -30.38
CA LYS A 145 -10.32 19.06 -30.02
C LYS A 145 -9.33 20.23 -29.90
N PRO A 146 -9.72 21.44 -30.33
CA PRO A 146 -8.92 22.63 -30.10
C PRO A 146 -8.64 22.79 -28.61
N PHE A 147 -7.40 23.13 -28.27
CA PHE A 147 -7.02 23.37 -26.90
C PHE A 147 -7.70 24.65 -26.38
N ASN A 148 -8.45 24.54 -25.29
CA ASN A 148 -9.08 25.69 -24.65
C ASN A 148 -8.19 26.21 -23.51
N GLU A 149 -7.58 27.39 -23.70
CA GLU A 149 -6.75 28.02 -22.68
C GLU A 149 -7.53 28.36 -21.39
N ASP A 150 -8.84 28.59 -21.50
CA ASP A 150 -9.72 28.84 -20.36
C ASP A 150 -9.88 27.62 -19.45
N ASN A 151 -9.45 26.43 -19.90
CA ASN A 151 -9.48 25.21 -19.10
C ASN A 151 -8.12 24.89 -18.46
N VAL A 152 -7.09 25.72 -18.68
CA VAL A 152 -5.78 25.52 -18.04
C VAL A 152 -5.87 25.78 -16.55
N LEU A 153 -5.40 24.80 -15.77
CA LEU A 153 -5.34 24.84 -14.31
C LEU A 153 -3.93 25.20 -13.82
N MET A 154 -2.88 24.72 -14.50
CA MET A 154 -1.48 24.98 -14.12
C MET A 154 -0.52 24.95 -15.31
N LYS A 155 0.55 25.75 -15.26
CA LYS A 155 1.74 25.66 -16.13
C LYS A 155 3.02 25.43 -15.31
N GLN A 156 3.84 24.49 -15.75
CA GLN A 156 5.18 24.23 -15.21
C GLN A 156 6.16 24.01 -16.37
N GLY A 157 6.91 25.04 -16.76
CA GLY A 157 7.66 25.03 -18.02
C GLY A 157 6.72 24.77 -19.20
N ASP A 158 7.04 23.77 -20.02
CA ASP A 158 6.22 23.33 -21.16
C ASP A 158 5.05 22.42 -20.75
N LEU A 159 5.00 21.97 -19.50
CA LEU A 159 3.91 21.13 -19.00
C LEU A 159 2.67 21.99 -18.73
N THR A 160 1.57 21.60 -19.35
CA THR A 160 0.27 22.22 -19.13
C THR A 160 -0.67 21.20 -18.49
N VAL A 161 -1.25 21.57 -17.34
CA VAL A 161 -2.33 20.82 -16.71
C VAL A 161 -3.62 21.55 -16.99
N ALA A 162 -4.54 20.91 -17.70
CA ALA A 162 -5.84 21.44 -18.05
C ALA A 162 -6.96 20.54 -17.53
N ASP A 163 -8.17 21.09 -17.46
CA ASP A 163 -9.38 20.32 -17.23
C ASP A 163 -9.79 19.61 -18.54
N VAL A 164 -9.48 18.32 -18.66
CA VAL A 164 -9.55 17.58 -19.94
C VAL A 164 -10.78 16.65 -20.02
N GLN A 165 -11.81 16.84 -19.19
CA GLN A 165 -12.78 15.75 -18.92
C GLN A 165 -14.27 16.06 -19.14
N GLU A 166 -14.65 17.22 -19.65
CA GLU A 166 -16.09 17.55 -19.77
C GLU A 166 -16.82 16.65 -20.79
N ASP A 167 -16.09 16.11 -21.75
CA ASP A 167 -16.61 15.52 -22.97
C ASP A 167 -16.44 13.99 -23.06
N TYR A 168 -15.94 13.36 -21.99
CA TYR A 168 -15.89 11.91 -21.85
C TYR A 168 -17.25 11.38 -21.36
N PRO A 169 -17.79 10.29 -21.97
CA PRO A 169 -19.04 9.68 -21.52
C PRO A 169 -18.92 9.15 -20.08
N GLU A 170 -19.79 9.62 -19.17
CA GLU A 170 -19.75 9.27 -17.74
C GLU A 170 -20.01 7.78 -17.47
N ASP A 171 -20.74 7.10 -18.36
CA ASP A 171 -21.00 5.66 -18.27
C ASP A 171 -19.74 4.81 -18.57
N LEU A 172 -18.82 5.37 -19.35
CA LEU A 172 -17.58 4.72 -19.77
C LEU A 172 -16.38 5.14 -18.91
N PHE A 173 -16.33 6.42 -18.53
CA PHE A 173 -15.20 7.01 -17.80
C PHE A 173 -15.69 7.64 -16.51
N THR A 174 -15.29 7.04 -15.38
CA THR A 174 -15.59 7.61 -14.07
C THR A 174 -14.80 8.89 -13.89
N ARG A 175 -15.51 10.00 -13.72
CA ARG A 175 -14.91 11.28 -13.34
C ARG A 175 -14.31 11.15 -11.94
N CYS A 176 -13.04 11.49 -11.82
CA CYS A 176 -12.35 11.50 -10.54
C CYS A 176 -11.86 12.92 -10.26
N ASP A 177 -12.50 13.61 -9.31
CA ASP A 177 -11.99 14.88 -8.80
C ASP A 177 -10.92 14.58 -7.76
N LEU A 178 -9.67 14.54 -8.22
CA LEU A 178 -8.53 14.39 -7.33
C LEU A 178 -8.33 15.70 -6.55
N GLU A 179 -8.03 15.59 -5.25
CA GLU A 179 -7.78 16.75 -4.37
C GLU A 179 -6.81 17.79 -4.97
N PRO A 180 -5.70 17.42 -5.64
CA PRO A 180 -4.85 18.41 -6.33
C PRO A 180 -5.57 19.17 -7.45
N THR A 181 -6.37 18.49 -8.26
CA THR A 181 -7.17 19.11 -9.34
C THR A 181 -8.19 20.08 -8.75
N HIS A 182 -8.85 19.69 -7.66
CA HIS A 182 -9.76 20.55 -6.91
C HIS A 182 -9.07 21.83 -6.42
N GLN A 183 -7.90 21.70 -5.81
CA GLN A 183 -7.13 22.85 -5.30
C GLN A 183 -6.74 23.82 -6.41
N LEU A 184 -6.33 23.33 -7.59
CA LEU A 184 -6.01 24.17 -8.74
C LEU A 184 -7.25 24.89 -9.30
N ARG A 185 -8.40 24.20 -9.38
CA ARG A 185 -9.68 24.83 -9.74
C ARG A 185 -10.06 25.95 -8.77
N GLN A 186 -9.92 25.70 -7.47
CA GLN A 186 -10.18 26.72 -6.44
C GLN A 186 -9.21 27.90 -6.50
N TYR A 187 -7.93 27.64 -6.79
CA TYR A 187 -6.96 28.70 -7.04
C TYR A 187 -7.43 29.60 -8.19
N LYS A 188 -7.72 29.01 -9.36
CA LYS A 188 -8.19 29.74 -10.53
C LYS A 188 -9.49 30.51 -10.28
N LYS A 189 -10.45 29.92 -9.58
CA LYS A 189 -11.70 30.60 -9.18
C LYS A 189 -11.45 31.83 -8.32
N ARG A 190 -10.47 31.78 -7.41
CA ARG A 190 -10.15 32.89 -6.50
C ARG A 190 -9.34 34.00 -7.15
N THR A 191 -8.41 33.65 -8.04
CA THR A 191 -7.44 34.61 -8.61
C THR A 191 -7.76 35.03 -10.03
N GLY A 192 -8.70 34.37 -10.70
CA GLY A 192 -8.97 34.53 -12.13
C GLY A 192 -7.84 34.01 -13.04
N THR A 193 -6.81 33.38 -12.49
CA THR A 193 -5.59 33.00 -13.22
C THR A 193 -5.15 31.57 -12.88
N TYR A 194 -4.47 30.90 -13.82
CA TYR A 194 -3.90 29.57 -13.58
C TYR A 194 -2.62 29.64 -12.73
N LEU A 195 -2.29 28.55 -12.04
CA LEU A 195 -1.07 28.49 -11.25
C LEU A 195 0.15 28.40 -12.17
N ARG A 196 1.13 29.29 -11.99
CA ARG A 196 2.45 29.20 -12.65
C ARG A 196 3.50 28.80 -11.62
N LEU A 197 4.14 27.66 -11.82
CA LEU A 197 5.30 27.28 -11.03
C LEU A 197 6.57 27.76 -11.74
N PRO A 198 7.58 28.24 -10.99
CA PRO A 198 8.90 28.50 -11.58
C PRO A 198 9.43 27.20 -12.19
N ALA A 199 10.08 27.34 -13.36
CA ALA A 199 10.72 26.24 -14.07
C ALA A 199 11.92 25.70 -13.29
#